data_AF-A0A8T6GBB7-F1
#
_entry.id   AF-A0A8T6GBB7-F1
#
_cell.length_a   1.000
_cell.length_b   1.000
_cell.length_c   1.000
_cell.angle_alpha   90.00
_cell.angle_beta   90.00
_cell.angle_gamma   90.00
#
_symmetry.space_group_name_H-M   'P 1'
#
loop_
_entity.id
_entity.type
_entity.pdbx_description
1 polymer ?
#
loop_
_entity_poly.entity_id
_entity_poly.type
_entity_poly.pdbx_seq_one_letter_code
_entity_poly.pdbx_strand_id
1 'polypeptide(L)'
;MADAQWGMVVDIDKCTGCQACVVACQSENNVPINEEAHFNQRRAIEWIRVERYWEGEFPDVKARFIPLFCQQCGDAPCEPVCPVYATYHNSEGLNVQVYNRCIGTRFCANNCPYQVRFFNFWEPEWPETLKNQLNPDVTVRSRGIMEKCTFCVQRIRRSSREADKEGVELQDGDRALNPACVNACPTEALMFGDLNNPESKVAKKAAKELRETTPARKGGRGYELMDEFGTHPNVVYLKKYDKDAGEAH
;
A
#
# COMPACT_ATOMS: atom_id res chain seq x y z
N MET A 1 16.12 6.44 20.57
CA MET A 1 14.74 6.65 20.10
C MET A 1 14.38 5.40 19.32
N ALA A 2 13.20 4.83 19.50
CA ALA A 2 12.79 3.71 18.65
C ALA A 2 12.71 4.24 17.21
N ASP A 3 13.21 3.49 16.25
CA ASP A 3 13.06 3.84 14.83
C ASP A 3 11.56 3.91 14.49
N ALA A 4 11.18 4.86 13.62
CA ALA A 4 9.79 5.03 13.20
C ALA A 4 9.28 3.75 12.52
N GLN A 5 8.05 3.30 12.83
CA GLN A 5 7.43 2.15 12.15
C GLN A 5 6.32 2.64 11.23
N TRP A 6 6.59 2.67 9.93
CA TRP A 6 5.63 3.22 8.97
C TRP A 6 4.45 2.28 8.72
N GLY A 7 3.23 2.81 8.88
CA GLY A 7 2.01 2.07 8.64
C GLY A 7 0.93 2.88 7.94
N MET A 8 -0.14 2.18 7.53
CA MET A 8 -1.28 2.80 6.86
C MET A 8 -2.61 2.30 7.43
N VAL A 9 -3.58 3.20 7.54
CA VAL A 9 -4.98 2.85 7.83
C VAL A 9 -5.82 3.12 6.59
N VAL A 10 -6.62 2.14 6.18
CA VAL A 10 -7.52 2.19 5.02
C VAL A 10 -8.97 2.20 5.48
N ASP A 11 -9.65 3.30 5.26
CA ASP A 11 -11.05 3.52 5.60
C ASP A 11 -11.96 3.14 4.42
N ILE A 12 -12.41 1.88 4.38
CA ILE A 12 -13.23 1.36 3.27
C ILE A 12 -14.59 2.06 3.18
N ASP A 13 -15.12 2.54 4.32
CA ASP A 13 -16.38 3.28 4.38
C ASP A 13 -16.35 4.56 3.54
N LYS A 14 -15.19 5.22 3.52
CA LYS A 14 -14.96 6.46 2.76
C LYS A 14 -14.49 6.21 1.33
N CYS A 15 -14.20 4.96 0.95
CA CYS A 15 -13.68 4.65 -0.38
C CYS A 15 -14.81 4.62 -1.42
N THR A 16 -14.79 5.57 -2.35
CA THR A 16 -15.78 5.65 -3.44
C THR A 16 -15.37 4.91 -4.71
N GLY A 17 -14.16 4.35 -4.75
CA GLY A 17 -13.63 3.69 -5.94
C GLY A 17 -13.15 4.62 -7.06
N CYS A 18 -12.87 5.91 -6.77
CA CYS A 18 -12.48 6.91 -7.77
C CYS A 18 -11.14 6.65 -8.50
N GLN A 19 -10.34 5.67 -8.07
CA GLN A 19 -9.02 5.31 -8.65
C GLN A 19 -7.94 6.41 -8.71
N ALA A 20 -8.15 7.58 -8.11
CA ALA A 20 -7.14 8.63 -8.02
C ALA A 20 -5.82 8.14 -7.37
N CYS A 21 -5.91 7.24 -6.39
CA CYS A 21 -4.75 6.63 -5.75
C CYS A 21 -3.91 5.74 -6.68
N VAL A 22 -4.54 5.10 -7.68
CA VAL A 22 -3.88 4.25 -8.68
C VAL A 22 -3.03 5.12 -9.60
N VAL A 23 -3.62 6.15 -10.19
CA VAL A 23 -2.92 7.08 -11.09
C VAL A 23 -1.83 7.85 -10.35
N ALA A 24 -2.08 8.28 -9.12
CA ALA A 24 -1.07 8.96 -8.31
C ALA A 24 0.13 8.07 -8.02
N CYS A 25 -0.10 6.79 -7.68
CA CYS A 25 0.98 5.83 -7.48
C CYS A 25 1.77 5.59 -8.77
N GLN A 26 1.07 5.51 -9.91
CA GLN A 26 1.67 5.31 -11.21
C GLN A 26 2.59 6.47 -11.61
N SER A 27 2.10 7.70 -11.49
CA SER A 27 2.86 8.91 -11.81
C SER A 27 4.02 9.15 -10.86
N GLU A 28 3.85 8.87 -9.56
CA GLU A 28 4.89 9.11 -8.56
C GLU A 28 6.04 8.11 -8.65
N ASN A 29 5.71 6.84 -8.89
CA ASN A 29 6.66 5.74 -8.81
C ASN A 29 7.09 5.23 -10.18
N ASN A 30 6.97 6.03 -11.24
CA ASN A 30 7.39 5.66 -12.60
C ASN A 30 6.88 4.28 -13.02
N VAL A 31 5.63 3.94 -12.69
CA VAL A 31 5.03 2.66 -13.12
C VAL A 31 4.65 2.81 -14.60
N PRO A 32 4.99 1.84 -15.47
CA PRO A 32 4.68 1.93 -16.89
C PRO A 32 3.17 2.06 -17.16
N ILE A 33 2.85 2.55 -18.35
CA ILE A 33 1.47 2.57 -18.85
C ILE A 33 1.09 1.13 -19.21
N ASN A 34 -0.05 0.68 -18.67
CA ASN A 34 -0.60 -0.63 -19.01
C ASN A 34 -1.35 -0.54 -20.34
N GLU A 35 -0.83 -1.23 -21.36
CA GLU A 35 -1.52 -1.43 -22.63
C GLU A 35 -2.63 -2.48 -22.51
N GLU A 36 -3.62 -2.41 -23.41
CA GLU A 36 -4.72 -3.37 -23.49
C GLU A 36 -4.21 -4.82 -23.59
N ALA A 37 -3.16 -5.05 -24.40
CA ALA A 37 -2.56 -6.36 -24.57
C ALA A 37 -1.96 -6.92 -23.27
N HIS A 38 -1.33 -6.07 -22.44
CA HIS A 38 -0.77 -6.47 -21.15
C HIS A 38 -1.86 -6.76 -20.12
N PHE A 39 -2.92 -5.94 -20.13
CA PHE A 39 -4.09 -6.13 -19.27
C PHE A 39 -4.80 -7.46 -19.56
N ASN A 40 -5.04 -7.76 -20.84
CA ASN A 40 -5.68 -9.02 -21.27
C ASN A 40 -4.86 -10.26 -20.91
N GLN A 41 -3.53 -10.12 -20.81
CA GLN A 41 -2.63 -11.19 -20.35
C GLN A 41 -2.54 -11.29 -18.82
N ARG A 42 -3.28 -10.46 -18.07
CA ARG A 42 -3.22 -10.35 -16.60
C ARG A 42 -1.83 -9.98 -16.09
N ARG A 43 -1.15 -9.09 -16.81
CA ARG A 43 0.22 -8.62 -16.52
C ARG A 43 0.29 -7.11 -16.34
N ALA A 44 -0.84 -6.46 -16.10
CA ALA A 44 -0.88 -5.05 -15.76
C ALA A 44 -0.14 -4.81 -14.43
N ILE A 45 0.64 -3.72 -14.39
CA ILE A 45 1.42 -3.32 -13.24
C ILE A 45 0.66 -2.20 -12.53
N GLU A 46 0.12 -2.51 -11.36
CA GLU A 46 -0.67 -1.57 -10.54
C GLU A 46 -0.31 -1.76 -9.08
N TRP A 47 0.67 -0.99 -8.59
CA TRP A 47 1.18 -1.15 -7.22
C TRP A 47 0.12 -0.96 -6.13
N ILE A 48 -0.94 -0.22 -6.46
CA ILE A 48 -2.21 -0.18 -5.75
C ILE A 48 -3.31 -0.42 -6.77
N ARG A 49 -4.21 -1.37 -6.47
CA ARG A 49 -5.40 -1.66 -7.25
C ARG A 49 -6.64 -1.46 -6.39
N VAL A 50 -7.75 -1.07 -6.99
CA VAL A 50 -9.03 -0.93 -6.28
C VAL A 50 -9.93 -2.08 -6.70
N GLU A 51 -10.11 -3.05 -5.81
CA GLU A 51 -10.97 -4.19 -6.07
C GLU A 51 -12.43 -3.85 -5.78
N ARG A 52 -13.33 -4.29 -6.66
CA ARG A 52 -14.77 -4.11 -6.52
C ARG A 52 -15.43 -5.46 -6.23
N TYR A 53 -16.08 -5.55 -5.08
CA TYR A 53 -16.92 -6.68 -4.68
C TYR A 53 -18.39 -6.28 -4.73
N TRP A 54 -19.24 -7.20 -5.16
CA TRP A 54 -20.69 -7.05 -5.13
C TRP A 54 -21.23 -7.85 -3.96
N GLU A 55 -22.06 -7.24 -3.14
CA GLU A 55 -22.72 -7.89 -2.02
C GLU A 55 -24.23 -7.69 -2.09
N GLY A 56 -24.99 -8.66 -1.58
CA GLY A 56 -26.44 -8.69 -1.66
C GLY A 56 -26.97 -9.37 -2.92
N GLU A 57 -28.29 -9.46 -3.00
CA GLU A 57 -29.01 -10.04 -4.14
C GLU A 57 -29.83 -8.95 -4.83
N PHE A 58 -30.11 -9.11 -6.13
CA PHE A 58 -30.95 -8.17 -6.86
C PHE A 58 -32.35 -8.09 -6.24
N PRO A 59 -32.91 -6.88 -5.98
CA PRO A 59 -32.44 -5.55 -6.42
C PRO A 59 -31.45 -4.84 -5.47
N ASP A 60 -31.22 -5.35 -4.26
CA ASP A 60 -30.44 -4.73 -3.19
C ASP A 60 -28.93 -5.07 -3.26
N VAL A 61 -28.34 -4.86 -4.44
CA VAL A 61 -26.90 -5.10 -4.67
C VAL A 61 -26.09 -3.85 -4.31
N LYS A 62 -25.11 -4.00 -3.41
CA LYS A 62 -24.18 -2.96 -2.98
C LYS A 62 -22.78 -3.24 -3.51
N ALA A 63 -22.14 -2.22 -4.11
CA ALA A 63 -20.72 -2.27 -4.47
C ALA A 63 -19.85 -1.91 -3.25
N ARG A 64 -18.83 -2.72 -3.00
CA ARG A 64 -17.75 -2.44 -2.03
C ARG A 64 -16.42 -2.31 -2.75
N PHE A 65 -15.65 -1.31 -2.36
CA PHE A 65 -14.35 -1.01 -2.95
C PHE A 65 -13.25 -1.21 -1.91
N ILE A 66 -12.30 -2.09 -2.20
CA ILE A 66 -11.17 -2.38 -1.31
C ILE A 66 -9.89 -2.02 -2.06
N PRO A 67 -9.20 -0.92 -1.69
CA PRO A 67 -7.86 -0.65 -2.19
C PRO A 67 -6.88 -1.70 -1.66
N LEU A 68 -6.23 -2.43 -2.57
CA LEU A 68 -5.23 -3.44 -2.26
C LEU A 68 -3.86 -3.03 -2.80
N PHE A 69 -2.85 -3.14 -1.96
CA PHE A 69 -1.46 -2.80 -2.26
C PHE A 69 -0.54 -3.64 -1.35
N CYS A 70 0.77 -3.45 -1.45
CA CYS A 70 1.68 -4.13 -0.53
C CYS A 70 1.44 -3.71 0.92
N GLN A 71 1.09 -4.69 1.75
CA GLN A 71 0.74 -4.49 3.16
C GLN A 71 1.96 -4.24 4.08
N GLN A 72 3.18 -4.25 3.51
CA GLN A 72 4.46 -4.18 4.26
C GLN A 72 4.44 -5.06 5.52
N CYS A 73 4.06 -6.33 5.34
CA CYS A 73 3.97 -7.36 6.38
C CYS A 73 5.23 -7.43 7.24
N GLY A 74 5.12 -7.38 8.57
CA GLY A 74 6.25 -7.60 9.47
C GLY A 74 6.86 -8.99 9.29
N ASP A 75 6.01 -10.02 9.22
CA ASP A 75 6.41 -11.38 8.84
C ASP A 75 6.14 -11.62 7.36
N ALA A 76 6.90 -10.94 6.49
CA ALA A 76 6.69 -11.00 5.06
C ALA A 76 7.09 -12.36 4.46
N PRO A 77 6.14 -13.18 3.95
CA PRO A 77 6.46 -14.46 3.33
C PRO A 77 7.23 -14.29 2.01
N CYS A 78 7.12 -13.13 1.38
CA CYS A 78 7.80 -12.82 0.13
C CYS A 78 9.31 -12.54 0.26
N GLU A 79 9.84 -12.40 1.48
CA GLU A 79 11.28 -12.17 1.73
C GLU A 79 12.16 -13.41 1.72
N PRO A 80 11.90 -14.44 2.58
CA PRO A 80 12.79 -15.60 2.69
C PRO A 80 12.88 -16.41 1.40
N VAL A 81 11.91 -16.25 0.50
CA VAL A 81 11.86 -16.92 -0.79
C VAL A 81 12.73 -16.27 -1.87
N CYS A 82 13.34 -15.11 -1.61
CA CYS A 82 14.20 -14.44 -2.57
C CYS A 82 15.65 -14.96 -2.46
N PRO A 83 16.18 -15.72 -3.44
CA PRO A 83 17.50 -16.36 -3.32
C PRO A 83 18.68 -15.38 -3.30
N VAL A 84 18.45 -14.12 -3.70
CA VAL A 84 19.47 -13.07 -3.82
C VAL A 84 19.27 -11.92 -2.85
N TYR A 85 18.29 -12.04 -1.93
CA TYR A 85 17.93 -11.01 -0.95
C TYR A 85 17.63 -9.64 -1.60
N ALA A 86 16.93 -9.65 -2.74
CA ALA A 86 16.46 -8.42 -3.38
C ALA A 86 15.28 -7.78 -2.63
N THR A 87 14.72 -8.47 -1.63
CA THR A 87 13.68 -7.96 -0.75
C THR A 87 14.05 -8.26 0.69
N TYR A 88 13.89 -7.28 1.57
CA TYR A 88 14.26 -7.37 2.98
C TYR A 88 13.53 -6.30 3.80
N HIS A 89 13.38 -6.53 5.11
CA HIS A 89 12.89 -5.50 6.04
C HIS A 89 13.97 -4.51 6.44
N ASN A 90 13.65 -3.22 6.38
CA ASN A 90 14.46 -2.20 7.07
C ASN A 90 14.03 -2.05 8.53
N SER A 91 14.77 -1.23 9.30
CA SER A 91 14.44 -0.94 10.69
C SER A 91 13.17 -0.09 10.86
N GLU A 92 12.64 0.47 9.77
CA GLU A 92 11.46 1.33 9.77
C GLU A 92 10.14 0.58 9.50
N GLY A 93 10.16 -0.75 9.54
CA GLY A 93 8.99 -1.60 9.26
C GLY A 93 8.59 -1.67 7.78
N LEU A 94 9.41 -1.14 6.86
CA LEU A 94 9.17 -1.24 5.44
C LEU A 94 9.79 -2.52 4.89
N ASN A 95 8.99 -3.27 4.16
CA ASN A 95 9.52 -4.24 3.23
C ASN A 95 10.16 -3.47 2.05
N VAL A 96 11.46 -3.57 1.85
CA VAL A 96 12.17 -2.84 0.78
C VAL A 96 12.38 -3.75 -0.42
N GLN A 97 12.09 -3.26 -1.63
CA GLN A 97 12.42 -3.95 -2.89
C GLN A 97 13.62 -3.25 -3.54
N VAL A 98 14.74 -3.97 -3.61
CA VAL A 98 15.96 -3.51 -4.25
C VAL A 98 15.96 -3.99 -5.71
N TYR A 99 15.68 -3.07 -6.63
CA TYR A 99 15.42 -3.41 -8.04
C TYR A 99 16.64 -4.02 -8.75
N ASN A 100 17.82 -3.43 -8.58
CA ASN A 100 19.07 -3.87 -9.22
C ASN A 100 19.60 -5.23 -8.71
N ARG A 101 19.10 -5.72 -7.57
CA ARG A 101 19.45 -7.03 -7.02
C ARG A 101 18.51 -8.14 -7.53
N CYS A 102 17.35 -7.78 -8.07
CA CYS A 102 16.36 -8.75 -8.51
C CYS A 102 16.84 -9.48 -9.78
N ILE A 103 16.89 -10.81 -9.71
CA ILE A 103 17.23 -11.68 -10.86
C ILE A 103 15.99 -12.29 -11.54
N GLY A 104 14.79 -11.85 -11.15
CA GLY A 104 13.56 -12.22 -11.84
C GLY A 104 13.04 -13.64 -11.64
N THR A 105 13.34 -14.29 -10.50
CA THR A 105 12.81 -15.64 -10.19
C THR A 105 11.29 -15.68 -9.98
N ARG A 106 10.67 -14.54 -9.66
CA ARG A 106 9.23 -14.35 -9.41
C ARG A 106 8.65 -15.12 -8.22
N PHE A 107 9.46 -15.85 -7.46
CA PHE A 107 8.94 -16.66 -6.35
C PHE A 107 8.33 -15.81 -5.22
N CYS A 108 8.83 -14.57 -5.03
CA CYS A 108 8.24 -13.59 -4.12
C CYS A 108 6.82 -13.15 -4.51
N ALA A 109 6.42 -13.26 -5.78
CA ALA A 109 5.04 -13.01 -6.21
C ALA A 109 4.12 -14.17 -5.79
N ASN A 110 4.58 -15.40 -5.97
CA ASN A 110 3.82 -16.61 -5.61
C ASN A 110 3.59 -16.70 -4.11
N ASN A 111 4.58 -16.34 -3.29
CA ASN A 111 4.48 -16.45 -1.83
C ASN A 111 3.76 -15.25 -1.19
N CYS A 112 3.39 -14.23 -1.96
CA CYS A 112 2.66 -13.08 -1.43
C CYS A 112 1.15 -13.38 -1.43
N PRO A 113 0.48 -13.50 -0.26
CA PRO A 113 -0.93 -13.89 -0.20
C PRO A 113 -1.85 -12.88 -0.89
N TYR A 114 -1.43 -11.61 -0.96
CA TYR A 114 -2.20 -10.53 -1.58
C TYR A 114 -1.96 -10.39 -3.10
N GLN A 115 -0.96 -11.08 -3.68
CA GLN A 115 -0.55 -10.94 -5.08
C GLN A 115 -0.31 -9.47 -5.49
N VAL A 116 0.49 -8.76 -4.70
CA VAL A 116 0.80 -7.31 -4.87
C VAL A 116 2.26 -7.06 -5.24
N ARG A 117 2.91 -8.08 -5.80
CA ARG A 117 4.23 -7.99 -6.40
C ARG A 117 4.08 -8.18 -7.91
N PHE A 118 4.56 -7.23 -8.69
CA PHE A 118 4.38 -7.17 -10.13
C PHE A 118 5.70 -7.43 -10.83
N PHE A 119 5.69 -8.12 -11.95
CA PHE A 119 6.90 -8.45 -12.70
C PHE A 119 6.94 -7.67 -14.02
N ASN A 120 8.07 -7.05 -14.32
CA ASN A 120 8.31 -6.46 -15.64
C ASN A 120 8.61 -7.56 -16.66
N PHE A 121 7.60 -7.99 -17.40
CA PHE A 121 7.75 -8.98 -18.48
C PHE A 121 8.45 -8.40 -19.71
N TRP A 122 8.23 -7.13 -19.99
CA TRP A 122 8.76 -6.39 -21.13
C TRP A 122 9.58 -5.19 -20.65
N GLU A 123 10.33 -4.58 -21.56
CA GLU A 123 11.01 -3.33 -21.26
C GLU A 123 9.97 -2.21 -21.15
N PRO A 124 9.91 -1.48 -20.03
CA PRO A 124 9.01 -0.34 -19.89
C PRO A 124 9.39 0.78 -20.87
N GLU A 125 8.44 1.19 -21.70
CA GLU A 125 8.61 2.31 -22.62
C GLU A 125 7.62 3.43 -22.28
N TRP A 126 8.11 4.67 -22.31
CA TRP A 126 7.27 5.86 -22.19
C TRP A 126 7.35 6.65 -23.50
N PRO A 127 6.23 7.24 -23.95
CA PRO A 127 6.25 8.20 -25.04
C PRO A 127 7.30 9.29 -24.80
N GLU A 128 7.98 9.76 -25.85
CA GLU A 128 9.03 10.78 -25.76
C GLU A 128 8.56 12.03 -24.99
N THR A 129 7.30 12.40 -25.18
CA THR A 129 6.65 13.54 -24.51
C THR A 129 6.54 13.37 -22.99
N LEU A 130 6.60 12.15 -22.48
CA LEU A 130 6.45 11.83 -21.05
C LEU A 130 7.79 11.57 -20.35
N LYS A 131 8.94 11.65 -21.05
CA LYS A 131 10.26 11.44 -20.40
C LYS A 131 10.51 12.41 -19.25
N ASN A 132 10.08 13.66 -19.38
CA ASN A 132 10.20 14.69 -18.34
C ASN A 132 9.20 14.51 -17.18
N GLN A 133 8.22 13.62 -17.30
CA GLN A 133 7.28 13.30 -16.23
C GLN A 133 7.88 12.34 -15.20
N LEU A 134 8.91 11.57 -15.59
CA LEU A 134 9.49 10.56 -14.72
C LEU A 134 10.12 11.21 -13.49
N ASN A 135 9.77 10.68 -12.32
CA ASN A 135 10.29 11.11 -11.05
C ASN A 135 11.79 10.76 -10.95
N PRO A 136 12.70 11.74 -10.79
CA PRO A 136 14.13 11.48 -10.71
C PRO A 136 14.55 10.74 -9.44
N ASP A 137 13.74 10.80 -8.38
CA ASP A 137 14.04 10.14 -7.10
C ASP A 137 13.70 8.64 -7.11
N VAL A 138 13.03 8.13 -8.16
CA VAL A 138 12.60 6.74 -8.28
C VAL A 138 13.26 6.09 -9.48
N THR A 139 13.92 4.95 -9.24
CA THR A 139 14.53 4.15 -10.31
C THR A 139 13.50 3.79 -11.37
N VAL A 140 13.83 4.01 -12.65
CA VAL A 140 13.12 3.42 -13.79
C VAL A 140 13.58 1.97 -13.91
N ARG A 141 12.64 1.03 -13.86
CA ARG A 141 12.96 -0.40 -13.86
C ARG A 141 13.03 -0.91 -15.30
N SER A 142 13.91 -1.89 -15.52
CA SER A 142 13.99 -2.64 -16.77
C SER A 142 13.20 -3.94 -16.68
N ARG A 143 13.11 -4.65 -17.82
CA ARG A 143 12.58 -6.01 -17.88
C ARG A 143 13.27 -6.95 -16.88
N GLY A 144 12.56 -7.95 -16.41
CA GLY A 144 13.14 -9.00 -15.56
C GLY A 144 13.11 -8.70 -14.06
N ILE A 145 12.55 -7.57 -13.66
CA ILE A 145 12.59 -7.09 -12.26
C ILE A 145 11.20 -7.14 -11.63
N MET A 146 11.15 -7.47 -10.34
CA MET A 146 9.95 -7.40 -9.51
C MET A 146 9.78 -6.00 -8.91
N GLU A 147 8.54 -5.58 -8.82
CA GLU A 147 8.11 -4.31 -8.25
C GLU A 147 6.98 -4.50 -7.25
N LYS A 148 6.77 -3.51 -6.40
CA LYS A 148 5.64 -3.45 -5.47
C LYS A 148 5.48 -2.04 -4.93
N CYS A 149 4.35 -1.77 -4.26
CA CYS A 149 4.22 -0.60 -3.41
C CYS A 149 5.33 -0.58 -2.34
N THR A 150 6.02 0.55 -2.20
CA THR A 150 7.12 0.79 -1.25
C THR A 150 6.76 1.84 -0.20
N PHE A 151 5.47 2.16 -0.03
CA PHE A 151 5.01 3.33 0.73
C PHE A 151 5.66 4.65 0.28
N CYS A 152 5.98 4.75 -1.02
CA CYS A 152 6.69 5.89 -1.59
C CYS A 152 7.98 6.20 -0.80
N VAL A 153 8.85 5.20 -0.61
CA VAL A 153 10.10 5.29 0.16
C VAL A 153 10.96 6.51 -0.21
N GLN A 154 10.91 6.97 -1.46
CA GLN A 154 11.59 8.20 -1.91
C GLN A 154 11.12 9.44 -1.15
N ARG A 155 9.83 9.55 -0.83
CA ARG A 155 9.24 10.64 -0.05
C ARG A 155 9.66 10.57 1.40
N ILE A 156 9.57 9.38 2.00
CA ILE A 156 10.05 9.12 3.35
C ILE A 156 11.52 9.52 3.47
N ARG A 157 12.40 9.01 2.59
CA ARG A 157 13.83 9.32 2.61
C ARG A 157 14.13 10.80 2.39
N ARG A 158 13.40 11.47 1.50
CA ARG A 158 13.58 12.90 1.25
C ARG A 158 13.18 13.71 2.48
N SER A 159 11.99 13.48 3.02
CA SER A 159 11.50 14.19 4.20
C SER A 159 12.38 13.94 5.43
N SER A 160 12.83 12.70 5.66
CA SER A 160 13.78 12.40 6.75
C SER A 160 15.09 13.18 6.59
N ARG A 161 15.66 13.22 5.37
CA ARG A 161 16.91 13.97 5.11
C ARG A 161 16.75 15.47 5.29
N GLU A 162 15.62 16.03 4.86
CA GLU A 162 15.31 17.45 5.03
C GLU A 162 15.14 17.78 6.53
N ALA A 163 14.42 16.94 7.27
CA ALA A 163 14.25 17.06 8.72
C ALA A 163 15.58 16.98 9.48
N ASP A 164 16.44 16.00 9.15
CA ASP A 164 17.78 15.84 9.74
C ASP A 164 18.67 17.07 9.47
N LYS A 165 18.57 17.65 8.27
CA LYS A 165 19.34 18.83 7.86
C LYS A 165 18.90 20.09 8.61
N GLU A 166 17.60 20.25 8.84
CA GLU A 166 17.02 21.41 9.52
C GLU A 166 17.02 21.25 11.05
N GLY A 167 17.31 20.04 11.55
CA GLY A 167 17.28 19.72 12.98
C GLY A 167 15.86 19.73 13.55
N VAL A 168 14.86 19.45 12.70
CA VAL A 168 13.44 19.40 13.09
C VAL A 168 12.96 17.96 13.12
N GLU A 169 12.00 17.66 13.98
CA GLU A 169 11.36 16.35 13.98
C GLU A 169 10.35 16.24 12.82
N LEU A 170 10.28 15.04 12.23
CA LEU A 170 9.27 14.70 11.23
C LEU A 170 7.88 14.80 11.85
N GLN A 171 7.02 15.60 11.23
CA GLN A 171 5.63 15.72 11.66
C GLN A 171 4.74 14.71 10.93
N ASP A 172 4.02 13.90 11.70
CA ASP A 172 3.04 12.97 11.16
C ASP A 172 1.94 13.71 10.37
N GLY A 173 1.66 13.21 9.17
CA GLY A 173 0.66 13.78 8.27
C GLY A 173 1.15 14.94 7.42
N ASP A 174 2.44 15.29 7.46
CA ASP A 174 3.05 16.18 6.47
C ASP A 174 2.82 15.64 5.04
N ARG A 175 2.37 16.52 4.15
CA ARG A 175 2.15 16.22 2.74
C ARG A 175 3.44 15.77 2.03
N ALA A 176 4.61 16.24 2.47
CA ALA A 176 5.90 15.83 1.93
C ALA A 176 6.19 14.35 2.22
N LEU A 177 5.89 13.91 3.45
CA LEU A 177 6.06 12.54 3.93
C LEU A 177 5.02 11.57 3.36
N ASN A 178 3.77 12.03 3.20
CA ASN A 178 2.66 11.20 2.78
C ASN A 178 2.89 10.55 1.39
N PRO A 179 2.60 9.23 1.25
CA PRO A 179 2.57 8.56 -0.04
C PRO A 179 1.65 9.26 -1.04
N ALA A 180 1.97 9.18 -2.33
CA ALA A 180 1.18 9.82 -3.38
C ALA A 180 -0.30 9.38 -3.37
N CYS A 181 -0.57 8.10 -3.07
CA CYS A 181 -1.93 7.58 -2.96
C CYS A 181 -2.74 8.24 -1.83
N VAL A 182 -2.10 8.59 -0.71
CA VAL A 182 -2.72 9.30 0.43
C VAL A 182 -3.05 10.73 0.03
N ASN A 183 -2.06 11.45 -0.54
CA ASN A 183 -2.22 12.84 -0.94
C ASN A 183 -3.25 13.07 -2.06
N ALA A 184 -3.47 12.06 -2.91
CA ALA A 184 -4.41 12.12 -4.02
C ALA A 184 -5.83 11.67 -3.65
N CYS A 185 -6.04 11.05 -2.47
CA CYS A 185 -7.34 10.52 -2.10
C CYS A 185 -8.29 11.67 -1.67
N PRO A 186 -9.36 11.96 -2.43
CA PRO A 186 -10.23 13.09 -2.14
C PRO A 186 -11.08 12.90 -0.87
N THR A 187 -11.35 11.65 -0.48
CA THR A 187 -12.16 11.31 0.69
C THR A 187 -11.33 11.05 1.94
N GLU A 188 -10.01 11.19 1.87
CA GLU A 188 -9.07 10.87 2.96
C GLU A 188 -9.28 9.43 3.50
N ALA A 189 -9.55 8.49 2.59
CA ALA A 189 -9.73 7.09 2.93
C ALA A 189 -8.40 6.42 3.32
N LEU A 190 -7.27 6.90 2.82
CA LEU A 190 -5.94 6.38 3.14
C LEU A 190 -5.26 7.33 4.12
N MET A 191 -4.69 6.80 5.20
CA MET A 191 -3.98 7.58 6.22
C MET A 191 -2.63 6.91 6.49
N PHE A 192 -1.55 7.67 6.41
CA PHE A 192 -0.18 7.17 6.58
C PHE A 192 0.54 7.93 7.71
N GLY A 193 1.44 7.25 8.41
CA GLY A 193 2.21 7.82 9.52
C GLY A 193 2.94 6.77 10.33
N ASP A 194 3.61 7.22 11.38
CA ASP A 194 4.34 6.36 12.31
C ASP A 194 3.38 5.64 13.28
N LEU A 195 3.47 4.31 13.34
CA LEU A 195 2.74 3.45 14.27
C LEU A 195 3.35 3.43 15.67
N ASN A 196 4.65 3.71 15.79
CA ASN A 196 5.36 3.77 17.08
C ASN A 196 5.12 5.09 17.81
N ASN A 197 4.69 6.14 17.11
CA ASN A 197 4.33 7.42 17.70
C ASN A 197 2.88 7.39 18.22
N PRO A 198 2.63 7.34 19.55
CA PRO A 198 1.27 7.28 20.09
C PRO A 198 0.43 8.53 19.78
N GLU A 199 1.08 9.64 19.46
CA GLU A 199 0.41 10.88 19.10
C GLU A 199 -0.04 10.93 17.63
N SER A 200 0.48 10.01 16.79
CA SER A 200 0.14 9.89 15.37
C SER A 200 -1.35 9.64 15.16
N LYS A 201 -1.91 10.25 14.12
CA LYS A 201 -3.29 9.99 13.68
C LYS A 201 -3.48 8.50 13.34
N VAL A 202 -2.46 7.88 12.74
CA VAL A 202 -2.53 6.47 12.31
C VAL A 202 -2.45 5.54 13.52
N ALA A 203 -1.48 5.73 14.42
CA ALA A 203 -1.37 4.94 15.65
C ALA A 203 -2.63 5.02 16.52
N LYS A 204 -3.18 6.23 16.74
CA LYS A 204 -4.44 6.42 17.49
C LYS A 204 -5.62 5.70 16.83
N LYS A 205 -5.73 5.77 15.50
CA LYS A 205 -6.83 5.14 14.77
C LYS A 205 -6.68 3.62 14.73
N ALA A 206 -5.49 3.10 14.46
CA ALA A 206 -5.19 1.67 14.53
C ALA A 206 -5.47 1.11 15.93
N ALA A 207 -4.89 1.70 16.98
CA ALA A 207 -5.05 1.25 18.36
C ALA A 207 -6.49 1.37 18.89
N LYS A 208 -7.29 2.30 18.37
CA LYS A 208 -8.71 2.41 18.73
C LYS A 208 -9.54 1.36 18.01
N GLU A 209 -9.30 1.17 16.71
CA GLU A 209 -10.17 0.37 15.85
C GLU A 209 -9.81 -1.12 15.83
N LEU A 210 -8.57 -1.51 16.14
CA LEU A 210 -8.13 -2.91 16.29
C LEU A 210 -8.49 -3.54 17.66
N ARG A 211 -9.08 -2.79 18.60
CA ARG A 211 -9.41 -3.33 19.92
C ARG A 211 -10.36 -4.53 19.80
N GLU A 212 -9.86 -5.68 20.22
CA GLU A 212 -10.64 -6.91 20.38
C GLU A 212 -11.84 -6.69 21.30
N THR A 213 -12.91 -7.38 20.96
CA THR A 213 -14.19 -7.38 21.66
C THR A 213 -14.03 -7.80 23.13
N THR A 214 -13.99 -6.83 24.03
CA THR A 214 -14.41 -7.07 25.42
C THR A 214 -15.94 -6.99 25.47
N PRO A 215 -16.66 -7.85 26.21
CA PRO A 215 -18.13 -7.89 26.23
C PRO A 215 -18.82 -6.55 26.57
N ALA A 216 -18.09 -5.59 27.13
CA ALA A 216 -18.59 -4.28 27.57
C ALA A 216 -18.43 -3.14 26.54
N ARG A 217 -17.71 -3.33 25.43
CA ARG A 217 -17.55 -2.32 24.37
C ARG A 217 -17.75 -2.98 23.02
N LYS A 218 -18.77 -2.53 22.27
CA LYS A 218 -18.89 -2.84 20.83
C LYS A 218 -17.53 -2.54 20.19
N GLY A 219 -16.85 -3.58 19.70
CA GLY A 219 -15.47 -3.53 19.24
C GLY A 219 -15.24 -2.48 18.16
N GLY A 220 -13.97 -2.13 17.95
CA GLY A 220 -13.58 -1.27 16.84
C GLY A 220 -13.87 -1.93 15.49
N ARG A 221 -13.84 -1.15 14.41
CA ARG A 221 -14.11 -1.66 13.04
C ARG A 221 -12.84 -2.09 12.29
N GLY A 222 -11.71 -2.10 12.97
CA GLY A 222 -10.41 -2.44 12.40
C GLY A 222 -10.25 -3.94 12.20
N TYR A 223 -9.58 -4.32 11.12
CA TYR A 223 -9.16 -5.69 10.86
C TYR A 223 -7.95 -5.69 9.94
N GLU A 224 -7.18 -6.76 10.00
CA GLU A 224 -6.06 -7.03 9.10
C GLU A 224 -6.53 -7.96 7.98
N LEU A 225 -6.03 -7.76 6.77
CA LEU A 225 -6.40 -8.62 5.64
C LEU A 225 -5.72 -9.97 5.76
N MET A 226 -6.51 -11.04 5.67
CA MET A 226 -6.04 -12.43 5.72
C MET A 226 -5.15 -12.72 6.95
N ASP A 227 -5.63 -12.28 8.12
CA ASP A 227 -4.96 -12.47 9.42
C ASP A 227 -4.63 -13.94 9.72
N GLU A 228 -5.41 -14.89 9.18
CA GLU A 228 -5.17 -16.33 9.26
C GLU A 228 -3.77 -16.80 8.79
N PHE A 229 -3.09 -16.03 7.94
CA PHE A 229 -1.73 -16.34 7.49
C PHE A 229 -0.63 -15.83 8.43
N GLY A 230 -0.96 -15.06 9.46
CA GLY A 230 0.00 -14.56 10.45
C GLY A 230 1.12 -13.70 9.84
N THR A 231 0.80 -12.90 8.82
CA THR A 231 1.82 -12.05 8.15
C THR A 231 2.08 -10.73 8.87
N HIS A 232 1.27 -10.38 9.88
CA HIS A 232 1.36 -9.15 10.67
C HIS A 232 1.51 -7.88 9.79
N PRO A 233 0.53 -7.57 8.91
CA PRO A 233 0.57 -6.40 8.04
C PRO A 233 0.67 -5.08 8.79
N ASN A 234 1.51 -4.16 8.30
CA ASN A 234 1.56 -2.77 8.78
C ASN A 234 0.39 -1.91 8.24
N VAL A 235 -0.67 -2.56 7.78
CA VAL A 235 -1.85 -1.92 7.19
C VAL A 235 -3.10 -2.45 7.85
N VAL A 236 -3.91 -1.52 8.36
CA VAL A 236 -5.17 -1.82 9.04
C VAL A 236 -6.32 -1.34 8.17
N TYR A 237 -7.27 -2.22 7.91
CA TYR A 237 -8.49 -1.89 7.19
C TYR A 237 -9.63 -1.62 8.16
N LEU A 238 -10.47 -0.64 7.84
CA LEU A 238 -11.65 -0.31 8.62
C LEU A 238 -12.89 -0.72 7.85
N LYS A 239 -13.74 -1.55 8.46
CA LYS A 239 -14.98 -2.05 7.84
C LYS A 239 -15.89 -0.88 7.44
N LYS A 240 -16.61 -1.07 6.33
CA LYS A 240 -17.70 -0.19 5.92
C LYS A 240 -18.85 -0.31 6.91
N TYR A 241 -19.47 0.80 7.29
CA TYR A 241 -20.65 0.79 8.15
C TYR A 241 -21.89 0.73 7.27
N ASP A 242 -22.59 -0.40 7.31
CA ASP A 242 -23.86 -0.57 6.63
C ASP A 242 -24.98 -0.47 7.66
N LYS A 243 -25.80 0.59 7.57
CA LYS A 243 -26.87 0.86 8.54
C LYS A 243 -27.93 -0.25 8.57
N ASP A 244 -28.08 -0.96 7.45
CA ASP A 244 -29.15 -1.95 7.23
C ASP A 244 -28.67 -3.41 7.46
N ALA A 245 -27.36 -3.64 7.71
CA ALA A 245 -26.82 -4.99 7.88
C ALA A 245 -27.18 -5.67 9.22
N GLY A 246 -27.91 -4.98 10.10
CA GLY A 246 -28.44 -5.57 11.34
C GLY A 246 -29.71 -6.42 11.15
N GLU A 247 -30.30 -6.43 9.95
CA GLU A 247 -31.55 -7.15 9.66
C GLU A 247 -31.38 -8.32 8.66
N ALA A 248 -30.18 -8.49 8.09
CA ALA A 248 -29.88 -9.63 7.24
C ALA A 248 -29.18 -10.73 8.05
N HIS A 249 -29.89 -11.85 8.21
CA HIS A 249 -29.58 -13.04 9.00
C HIS A 249 -28.18 -13.64 8.80
#